data_AF-B9MQD4-F1
#
_entry.id   AF-B9MQD4-F1
#
_cell.length_a   1.000
_cell.length_b   1.000
_cell.length_c   1.000
_cell.angle_alpha   90.00
_cell.angle_beta   90.00
_cell.angle_gamma   90.00
#
_symmetry.space_group_name_H-M   'P 1'
#
loop_
_entity.id
_entity.type
_entity.pdbx_description
1 polymer ?
#
loop_
_entity_poly.entity_id
_entity_poly.type
_entity_poly.pdbx_seq_one_letter_code
_entity_poly.pdbx_strand_id
1 'polypeptide(L)'
;MGFVSFEIKEFVDILLKNVDIPEIITNVEVDKNEVKVNVKPAAFLPQMSLRFTIESDQNKFLILFDPSKSLIIYGFLLGKFKDGKIEGIKLLKDRLEIDLQKVLTGNLKGVKIDRIDVGSDGKIEINFCCHQK
;
A
#
# COMPACT_ATOMS: atom_id res chain seq x y z
N MET A 1 21.67 3.68 -14.19
CA MET A 1 20.58 3.77 -13.20
C MET A 1 19.36 4.28 -13.92
N GLY A 2 18.20 3.69 -13.66
CA GLY A 2 16.91 4.15 -14.18
C GLY A 2 16.01 4.56 -13.02
N PHE A 3 14.99 5.35 -13.32
CA PHE A 3 13.93 5.68 -12.36
C PHE A 3 12.57 5.59 -13.03
N VAL A 4 11.54 5.25 -12.25
CA VAL A 4 10.14 5.40 -12.63
C VAL A 4 9.50 6.36 -11.66
N SER A 5 8.70 7.29 -12.19
CA SER A 5 7.91 8.24 -11.40
C SER A 5 6.44 8.13 -11.79
N PHE A 6 5.56 8.17 -10.80
CA PHE A 6 4.11 8.11 -10.98
C PHE A 6 3.40 8.69 -9.75
N GLU A 7 2.09 8.89 -9.82
CA GLU A 7 1.32 9.39 -8.67
C GLU A 7 0.66 8.24 -7.89
N ILE A 8 0.49 8.41 -6.57
CA ILE A 8 -0.30 7.49 -5.73
C ILE A 8 -1.70 7.29 -6.30
N LYS A 9 -2.30 8.36 -6.84
CA LYS A 9 -3.61 8.29 -7.48
C LYS A 9 -3.62 7.31 -8.65
N GLU A 10 -2.62 7.38 -9.54
CA GLU A 10 -2.51 6.45 -10.67
C GLU A 10 -2.34 5.01 -10.19
N PHE A 11 -1.52 4.80 -9.16
CA PHE A 11 -1.32 3.48 -8.57
C PHE A 11 -2.63 2.90 -8.00
N VAL A 12 -3.36 3.69 -7.21
CA VAL A 12 -4.66 3.27 -6.65
C VAL A 12 -5.68 3.04 -7.76
N ASP A 13 -5.76 3.90 -8.77
CA ASP A 13 -6.68 3.75 -9.91
C ASP A 13 -6.40 2.45 -10.69
N ILE A 14 -5.14 2.07 -10.87
CA ILE A 14 -4.75 0.79 -11.47
C ILE A 14 -5.21 -0.36 -10.59
N LEU A 15 -4.96 -0.31 -9.27
CA LEU A 15 -5.40 -1.37 -8.37
C LEU A 15 -6.91 -1.55 -8.40
N LEU A 16 -7.68 -0.47 -8.28
CA LEU A 16 -9.15 -0.50 -8.25
C LEU A 16 -9.76 -1.03 -9.55
N LYS A 17 -9.07 -0.91 -10.70
CA LYS A 17 -9.49 -1.51 -11.97
C LYS A 17 -9.22 -3.01 -12.07
N ASN A 18 -8.31 -3.53 -11.27
CA ASN A 18 -7.84 -4.92 -11.35
C ASN A 18 -8.27 -5.78 -10.15
N VAL A 19 -9.00 -5.22 -9.18
CA VAL A 19 -9.49 -5.94 -8.01
C VAL A 19 -11.00 -5.80 -7.87
N ASP A 20 -11.65 -6.90 -7.49
CA ASP A 20 -13.05 -6.87 -7.09
C ASP A 20 -13.17 -6.15 -5.74
N ILE A 21 -13.74 -4.94 -5.77
CA ILE A 21 -13.93 -4.12 -4.59
C ILE A 21 -15.05 -4.75 -3.74
N PRO A 22 -14.79 -5.10 -2.47
CA PRO A 22 -15.82 -5.61 -1.58
C PRO A 22 -16.99 -4.62 -1.44
N GLU A 23 -18.23 -5.12 -1.43
CA GLU A 23 -19.44 -4.27 -1.36
C GLU A 23 -19.48 -3.35 -0.13
N ILE A 24 -18.75 -3.67 0.93
CA ILE A 24 -18.64 -2.83 2.13
C ILE A 24 -17.92 -1.50 1.86
N ILE A 25 -17.09 -1.40 0.82
CA ILE A 25 -16.42 -0.15 0.44
C ILE A 25 -17.37 0.70 -0.40
N THR A 26 -17.64 1.94 0.02
CA THR A 26 -18.49 2.87 -0.73
C THR A 26 -17.70 3.77 -1.67
N ASN A 27 -16.52 4.19 -1.25
CA ASN A 27 -15.69 5.13 -2.01
C ASN A 27 -14.24 4.98 -1.60
N VAL A 28 -13.34 5.28 -2.54
CA VAL A 28 -11.91 5.44 -2.31
C VAL A 28 -11.50 6.80 -2.84
N GLU A 29 -11.00 7.65 -1.96
CA GLU A 29 -10.51 9.00 -2.27
C GLU A 29 -8.99 9.01 -2.10
N VAL A 30 -8.29 9.62 -3.04
CA VAL A 30 -6.85 9.86 -2.93
C VAL A 30 -6.61 11.37 -2.93
N ASP A 31 -5.93 11.85 -1.90
CA ASP A 31 -5.44 13.22 -1.80
C ASP A 31 -3.96 13.17 -1.45
N LYS A 32 -3.11 13.49 -2.45
CA LYS A 32 -1.65 13.40 -2.34
C LYS A 32 -1.20 12.02 -1.85
N ASN A 33 -0.57 11.95 -0.68
CA ASN A 33 -0.11 10.70 -0.08
C ASN A 33 -1.11 10.07 0.90
N GLU A 34 -2.29 10.67 1.07
CA GLU A 34 -3.37 10.10 1.87
C GLU A 34 -4.36 9.36 0.97
N VAL A 35 -4.70 8.13 1.38
CA VAL A 35 -5.77 7.33 0.79
C VAL A 35 -6.86 7.14 1.83
N LYS A 36 -8.08 7.48 1.46
CA LYS A 36 -9.24 7.44 2.33
C LYS A 36 -10.27 6.47 1.76
N VAL A 37 -10.56 5.43 2.52
CA VAL A 37 -11.51 4.37 2.17
C VAL A 37 -12.75 4.53 3.03
N ASN A 38 -13.86 4.89 2.42
CA ASN A 38 -15.14 4.99 3.10
C ASN A 38 -15.82 3.62 3.08
N VAL A 39 -16.32 3.19 4.25
CA VAL A 39 -16.96 1.88 4.41
C VAL A 39 -18.39 2.04 4.94
N LYS A 40 -19.29 1.23 4.39
CA LYS A 40 -20.68 1.09 4.82
C LYS A 40 -20.71 0.54 6.25
N PRO A 41 -21.77 0.85 7.02
CA PRO A 41 -22.05 0.12 8.24
C PRO A 41 -22.18 -1.38 7.94
N ALA A 42 -21.58 -2.22 8.77
CA ALA A 42 -21.69 -3.67 8.66
C ALA A 42 -21.68 -4.30 10.05
N ALA A 43 -22.77 -5.01 10.41
CA ALA A 43 -23.03 -5.76 11.65
C ALA A 43 -22.59 -5.14 13.00
N PHE A 44 -21.31 -4.81 13.16
CA PHE A 44 -20.66 -4.25 14.35
C PHE A 44 -19.84 -2.98 14.10
N LEU A 45 -19.75 -2.50 12.85
CA LEU A 45 -19.01 -1.29 12.48
C LEU A 45 -19.97 -0.19 12.03
N PRO A 46 -19.89 1.04 12.59
CA PRO A 46 -20.62 2.19 12.07
C PRO A 46 -20.09 2.58 10.69
N GLN A 47 -20.79 3.47 9.99
CA GLN A 47 -20.22 4.13 8.83
C GLN A 47 -18.92 4.83 9.27
N MET A 48 -17.82 4.52 8.59
CA MET A 48 -16.53 5.05 8.97
C MET A 48 -15.65 5.31 7.76
N SER A 49 -14.68 6.20 7.98
CA SER A 49 -13.66 6.53 7.00
C SER A 49 -12.32 6.03 7.53
N LEU A 50 -11.69 5.13 6.80
CA LEU A 50 -10.36 4.60 7.08
C LEU A 50 -9.35 5.42 6.30
N ARG A 51 -8.46 6.09 7.02
CA ARG A 51 -7.39 6.88 6.43
C ARG A 51 -6.07 6.11 6.51
N PHE A 52 -5.35 6.14 5.40
CA PHE A 52 -4.05 5.56 5.22
C PHE A 52 -3.10 6.62 4.70
N THR A 53 -1.91 6.72 5.26
CA THR A 53 -0.85 7.60 4.75
C THR A 53 0.23 6.73 4.14
N ILE A 54 0.58 7.00 2.89
CA ILE A 54 1.64 6.28 2.20
C ILE A 54 2.93 7.09 2.36
N GLU A 55 3.95 6.41 2.88
CA GLU A 55 5.30 6.91 3.04
C GLU A 55 6.28 5.88 2.48
N SER A 56 7.57 6.22 2.49
CA SER A 56 8.63 5.26 2.19
C SER A 56 9.65 5.20 3.31
N ASP A 57 10.24 4.01 3.45
CA ASP A 57 11.42 3.78 4.27
C ASP A 57 12.40 2.93 3.46
N GLN A 58 13.51 3.55 3.06
CA GLN A 58 14.53 2.96 2.20
C GLN A 58 13.98 2.39 0.89
N ASN A 59 13.80 1.07 0.82
CA ASN A 59 13.31 0.33 -0.35
C ASN A 59 11.90 -0.23 -0.14
N LYS A 60 11.15 0.32 0.83
CA LYS A 60 9.82 -0.14 1.21
C LYS A 60 8.79 0.98 1.11
N PHE A 61 7.56 0.60 0.80
CA PHE A 61 6.40 1.40 1.13
C PHE A 61 5.96 1.14 2.56
N LEU A 62 5.63 2.22 3.26
CA LEU A 62 4.94 2.19 4.54
C LEU A 62 3.54 2.73 4.34
N ILE A 63 2.53 1.92 4.64
CA ILE A 63 1.13 2.35 4.63
C ILE A 63 0.70 2.47 6.08
N LEU A 64 0.75 3.69 6.61
CA LEU A 64 0.42 4.01 8.00
C LEU A 64 -1.09 4.05 8.19
N PHE A 65 -1.56 3.48 9.29
CA PHE A 65 -2.97 3.48 9.66
C PHE A 65 -3.29 4.71 10.49
N ASP A 66 -4.49 5.27 10.32
CA ASP A 66 -5.05 6.24 11.28
C ASP A 66 -4.93 5.68 12.72
N PRO A 67 -4.19 6.33 13.63
CA PRO A 67 -3.98 5.83 14.99
C PRO A 67 -5.29 5.54 15.72
N SER A 68 -6.33 6.36 15.50
CA SER A 68 -7.65 6.22 16.13
C SER A 68 -8.40 4.96 15.68
N LYS A 69 -8.03 4.38 14.54
CA LYS A 69 -8.69 3.22 13.92
C LYS A 69 -7.72 2.06 13.65
N SER A 70 -6.47 2.19 14.07
CA SER A 70 -5.38 1.24 13.83
C SER A 70 -5.73 -0.21 14.18
N LEU A 71 -6.33 -0.44 15.36
CA LEU A 71 -6.75 -1.78 15.79
C LEU A 71 -7.86 -2.38 14.91
N ILE A 72 -8.81 -1.55 14.45
CA ILE A 72 -9.90 -2.00 13.57
C ILE A 72 -9.32 -2.40 12.21
N ILE A 73 -8.46 -1.54 11.65
CA ILE A 73 -7.77 -1.78 10.38
C ILE A 73 -6.92 -3.05 10.47
N TYR A 74 -6.09 -3.16 11.52
CA TYR A 74 -5.24 -4.32 11.74
C TYR A 74 -6.05 -5.60 11.89
N GLY A 75 -7.13 -5.59 12.69
CA GLY A 75 -7.99 -6.77 12.87
C GLY A 75 -8.61 -7.25 11.56
N PHE A 76 -9.09 -6.32 10.73
CA PHE A 76 -9.64 -6.62 9.41
C PHE A 76 -8.60 -7.24 8.48
N LEU A 77 -7.42 -6.60 8.35
CA LEU A 77 -6.35 -7.08 7.50
C LEU A 77 -5.79 -8.41 8.01
N LEU A 78 -5.57 -8.56 9.31
CA LEU A 78 -5.06 -9.80 9.91
C LEU A 78 -5.97 -10.98 9.56
N GLY A 79 -7.29 -10.79 9.60
CA GLY A 79 -8.26 -11.81 9.17
C GLY A 79 -8.07 -12.25 7.72
N LYS A 80 -7.64 -11.36 6.83
CA LYS A 80 -7.37 -11.64 5.41
C LYS A 80 -5.99 -12.25 5.17
N PHE A 81 -4.99 -11.88 5.97
CA PHE A 81 -3.62 -12.40 5.88
C PHE A 81 -3.40 -13.71 6.68
N LYS A 82 -4.41 -14.21 7.41
CA LYS A 82 -4.31 -15.40 8.26
C LYS A 82 -3.85 -16.66 7.54
N ASP A 83 -4.12 -16.77 6.24
CA ASP A 83 -3.87 -17.99 5.46
C ASP A 83 -2.67 -17.90 4.49
N GLY A 84 -1.96 -16.77 4.45
CA GLY A 84 -0.87 -16.57 3.48
C GLY A 84 0.21 -15.61 3.96
N LYS A 85 1.43 -16.12 4.13
CA LYS A 85 2.63 -15.28 4.17
C LYS A 85 2.94 -14.83 2.75
N ILE A 86 2.59 -13.60 2.40
CA ILE A 86 3.03 -13.00 1.15
C ILE A 86 4.44 -12.45 1.37
N GLU A 87 5.41 -12.99 0.64
CA GLU A 87 6.80 -12.54 0.74
C GLU A 87 6.90 -11.04 0.40
N GLY A 88 7.65 -10.30 1.23
CA GLY A 88 7.78 -8.85 1.08
C GLY A 88 6.64 -8.04 1.67
N ILE A 89 5.54 -8.64 2.15
CA ILE A 89 4.46 -7.93 2.82
C ILE A 89 4.43 -8.28 4.31
N LYS A 90 4.46 -7.25 5.17
CA LYS A 90 4.41 -7.42 6.62
C LYS A 90 3.36 -6.50 7.24
N LEU A 91 2.35 -7.11 7.85
CA LEU A 91 1.32 -6.39 8.57
C LEU A 91 1.73 -6.18 10.05
N LEU A 92 1.73 -4.93 10.49
CA LEU A 92 1.92 -4.50 11.87
C LEU A 92 0.64 -3.81 12.38
N LYS A 93 0.55 -3.57 13.70
CA LYS A 93 -0.67 -3.02 14.34
C LYS A 93 -1.01 -1.61 13.86
N ASP A 94 -0.02 -0.85 13.45
CA ASP A 94 -0.07 0.56 13.10
C ASP A 94 0.19 0.81 11.61
N ARG A 95 0.69 -0.19 10.87
CA ARG A 95 1.07 -0.03 9.47
C ARG A 95 1.16 -1.34 8.69
N LEU A 96 1.16 -1.23 7.37
CA LEU A 96 1.55 -2.30 6.45
C LEU A 96 2.89 -1.91 5.80
N GLU A 97 3.88 -2.80 5.87
CA GLU A 97 5.18 -2.63 5.22
C GLU A 97 5.23 -3.49 3.95
N ILE A 98 5.63 -2.90 2.83
CA ILE A 98 5.78 -3.59 1.54
C ILE A 98 7.20 -3.39 1.03
N ASP A 99 8.01 -4.45 1.10
CA ASP A 99 9.34 -4.55 0.51
C ASP A 99 9.18 -4.89 -0.98
N LEU A 100 9.23 -3.85 -1.81
CA LEU A 100 8.98 -3.98 -3.24
C LEU A 100 10.04 -4.86 -3.92
N GLN A 101 11.29 -4.85 -3.43
CA GLN A 101 12.32 -5.76 -3.93
C GLN A 101 11.85 -7.21 -3.77
N LYS A 102 11.42 -7.61 -2.57
CA LYS A 102 10.95 -8.98 -2.33
C LYS A 102 9.71 -9.35 -3.12
N VAL A 103 8.75 -8.43 -3.23
CA VAL A 103 7.52 -8.64 -4.03
C VAL A 103 7.85 -8.86 -5.52
N LEU A 104 8.83 -8.13 -6.06
CA LEU A 104 9.20 -8.21 -7.48
C LEU A 104 10.26 -9.27 -7.79
N THR A 105 11.04 -9.72 -6.80
CA THR A 105 12.18 -10.66 -7.03
C THR A 105 11.71 -11.99 -7.62
N GLY A 106 10.43 -12.39 -7.44
CA GLY A 106 9.85 -13.54 -8.12
C GLY A 106 9.67 -13.36 -9.65
N ASN A 107 9.54 -12.13 -10.13
CA ASN A 107 9.14 -11.80 -11.50
C ASN A 107 10.22 -11.04 -12.31
N LEU A 108 11.11 -10.28 -11.66
CA LEU A 108 12.09 -9.42 -12.31
C LEU A 108 13.51 -9.77 -11.88
N LYS A 109 14.17 -10.67 -12.62
CA LYS A 109 15.59 -10.99 -12.41
C LYS A 109 16.47 -9.85 -12.95
N GLY A 110 17.49 -9.45 -12.18
CA GLY A 110 18.50 -8.47 -12.61
C GLY A 110 18.18 -7.02 -12.32
N VAL A 111 16.98 -6.71 -11.82
CA VAL A 111 16.60 -5.37 -11.33
C VAL A 111 16.72 -5.33 -9.82
N LYS A 112 17.48 -4.36 -9.31
CA LYS A 112 17.59 -4.06 -7.88
C LYS A 112 17.01 -2.68 -7.63
N ILE A 113 16.07 -2.60 -6.70
CA ILE A 113 15.51 -1.35 -6.19
C ILE A 113 16.51 -0.78 -5.18
N ASP A 114 17.00 0.41 -5.48
CA ASP A 114 17.95 1.11 -4.63
C ASP A 114 17.22 2.00 -3.62
N ARG A 115 16.17 2.72 -4.06
CA ARG A 115 15.43 3.66 -3.21
C ARG A 115 14.00 3.84 -3.70
N ILE A 116 13.08 3.99 -2.74
CA ILE A 116 11.71 4.43 -2.96
C ILE A 116 11.51 5.73 -2.20
N ASP A 117 11.03 6.75 -2.89
CA ASP A 117 10.66 8.04 -2.30
C ASP A 117 9.18 8.29 -2.54
N VAL A 118 8.45 8.55 -1.46
CA VAL A 118 7.05 8.99 -1.50
C VAL A 118 7.00 10.43 -1.01
N GLY A 119 6.73 11.36 -1.91
CA GLY A 119 6.54 12.76 -1.60
C GLY A 119 5.19 13.00 -0.90
N SER A 120 5.15 14.00 -0.02
CA SER A 120 3.91 14.46 0.62
C SER A 120 2.89 15.05 -0.36
N ASP A 121 3.31 15.31 -1.61
CA ASP A 121 2.46 15.71 -2.73
C ASP A 121 1.79 14.51 -3.43
N GLY A 122 2.12 13.28 -3.03
CA GLY A 122 1.58 12.06 -3.62
C GLY A 122 2.44 11.48 -4.76
N LYS A 123 3.59 12.09 -5.06
CA LYS A 123 4.50 11.60 -6.09
C LYS A 123 5.33 10.42 -5.54
N ILE A 124 5.39 9.34 -6.30
CA ILE A 124 6.26 8.19 -6.04
C ILE A 124 7.41 8.21 -7.02
N GLU A 125 8.63 8.07 -6.52
CA GLU A 125 9.84 7.83 -7.32
C GLU A 125 10.50 6.53 -6.87
N ILE A 126 10.78 5.64 -7.84
CA ILE A 126 11.47 4.37 -7.59
C ILE A 126 12.74 4.37 -8.41
N ASN A 127 13.87 4.38 -7.70
CA ASN A 127 15.20 4.30 -8.28
C ASN A 127 15.66 2.85 -8.32
N PHE A 128 16.12 2.41 -9.49
CA PHE A 128 16.60 1.05 -9.70
C PHE A 128 17.89 0.98 -10.51
N CYS A 129 18.67 -0.05 -10.25
CA CYS A 129 19.83 -0.41 -11.04
C CYS A 129 19.64 -1.79 -11.67
N CYS A 130 20.07 -1.90 -12.93
CA CYS A 130 20.19 -3.18 -13.59
C CYS A 130 21.59 -3.73 -13.29
N HIS A 131 21.67 -4.87 -12.63
CA HIS A 131 22.91 -5.65 -12.65
C HIS A 131 22.92 -6.40 -13.98
N GLN A 132 23.66 -5.89 -14.97
CA GLN A 132 24.09 -6.73 -16.08
C GLN A 132 25.00 -7.80 -15.48
N LYS A 133 24.54 -9.05 -15.50
CA LYS A 133 25.46 -10.20 -15.47
C LYS A 133 26.02 -10.40 -16.87
#